data_AF-A0A9P7KJR9-F1
#
_entry.id   AF-A0A9P7KJR9-F1
#
_cell.length_a   1.000
_cell.length_b   1.000
_cell.length_c   1.000
_cell.angle_alpha   90.00
_cell.angle_beta   90.00
_cell.angle_gamma   90.00
#
_symmetry.space_group_name_H-M   'P 1'
#
loop_
_entity.id
_entity.type
_entity.pdbx_description
1 polymer ?
#
loop_
_entity_poly.entity_id
_entity_poly.type
_entity_poly.pdbx_seq_one_letter_code
_entity_poly.pdbx_strand_id
1 'polypeptide(L)'
;MSLYPHPRRVVTGHDENGHAVFVADNRVPCLPMAVDCNFAVLYETHEFPVSNDGWEDPILKKTESLANHTGIVLRCVDFKPNTKTELTPLRY
;
A
#
# COMPACT_ATOMS: atom_id res chain seq x y z
N MET A 1 16.43 -11.09 0.16
CA MET A 1 15.36 -11.99 -0.35
C MET A 1 14.07 -11.72 0.41
N SER A 2 12.89 -12.00 -0.15
CA SER A 2 11.63 -11.78 0.57
C SER A 2 11.43 -12.81 1.70
N LEU A 3 10.76 -12.41 2.79
CA LEU A 3 10.47 -13.28 3.94
C LEU A 3 9.32 -14.25 3.63
N TYR A 4 8.26 -13.72 3.04
CA TYR A 4 7.08 -14.47 2.61
C TYR A 4 6.78 -14.22 1.13
N PRO A 5 5.85 -14.98 0.52
CA PRO A 5 5.39 -14.71 -0.84
C PRO A 5 4.85 -13.28 -0.97
N HIS A 6 5.10 -12.66 -2.12
CA HIS A 6 4.56 -11.34 -2.44
C HIS A 6 3.02 -11.33 -2.41
N PRO A 7 2.38 -10.39 -1.69
CA PRO A 7 0.91 -10.32 -1.62
C PRO A 7 0.30 -10.11 -3.00
N ARG A 8 -0.80 -10.83 -3.28
CA ARG A 8 -1.66 -10.57 -4.45
C ARG A 8 -2.56 -9.39 -4.14
N ARG A 9 -2.55 -8.40 -5.03
CA ARG A 9 -3.43 -7.23 -4.98
C ARG A 9 -4.38 -7.30 -6.17
N VAL A 10 -5.67 -7.25 -5.88
CA VAL A 10 -6.74 -7.15 -6.87
C VAL A 10 -7.45 -5.83 -6.65
N VAL A 11 -7.56 -5.02 -7.70
CA VAL A 11 -8.21 -3.70 -7.65
C VAL A 11 -9.37 -3.68 -8.64
N THR A 12 -10.49 -3.16 -8.18
CA THR A 12 -11.70 -2.96 -8.97
C THR A 12 -11.85 -1.51 -9.39
N GLY A 13 -12.55 -1.28 -10.49
CA GLY A 13 -12.97 0.05 -10.94
C GLY A 13 -14.18 -0.06 -11.86
N HIS A 14 -14.41 0.98 -12.66
CA HIS A 14 -15.46 1.00 -13.66
C HIS A 14 -14.88 1.17 -15.07
N ASP A 15 -15.47 0.51 -16.07
CA ASP A 15 -15.16 0.76 -17.48
C ASP A 15 -15.88 2.02 -18.02
N GLU A 16 -15.67 2.35 -19.29
CA GLU A 16 -16.30 3.51 -19.95
C GLU A 16 -17.84 3.45 -19.98
N ASN A 17 -18.44 2.26 -19.78
CA ASN A 17 -19.88 2.04 -19.74
C ASN A 17 -20.43 1.99 -18.31
N GLY A 18 -19.59 2.17 -17.29
CA GLY A 18 -19.97 2.09 -15.88
C GLY A 18 -20.07 0.67 -15.32
N HIS A 19 -19.57 -0.35 -16.00
CA HIS A 19 -19.53 -1.71 -15.45
C HIS A 19 -18.39 -1.89 -14.47
N ALA A 20 -18.62 -2.64 -13.38
CA ALA A 20 -17.57 -3.02 -12.45
C ALA A 20 -16.59 -4.02 -13.11
N VAL A 21 -15.30 -3.68 -13.10
CA VAL A 21 -14.22 -4.47 -13.73
C VAL A 21 -13.01 -4.57 -12.81
N PHE A 22 -12.10 -5.52 -13.10
CA PHE A 22 -10.78 -5.56 -12.48
C PHE A 22 -9.81 -4.66 -13.27
N VAL A 23 -9.28 -3.64 -12.61
CA VAL A 23 -8.33 -2.68 -13.22
C VAL A 23 -6.87 -3.06 -12.93
N ALA A 24 -6.63 -3.88 -11.91
CA ALA A 24 -5.32 -4.49 -11.65
C ALA A 24 -5.47 -5.83 -10.93
N ASP A 25 -4.66 -6.81 -11.32
CA ASP A 25 -4.47 -8.07 -10.59
C ASP A 25 -3.00 -8.47 -10.69
N ASN A 26 -2.23 -8.15 -9.66
CA ASN A 26 -0.79 -8.34 -9.68
C ASN A 26 -0.26 -8.68 -8.29
N ARG A 27 0.92 -9.33 -8.26
CA ARG A 27 1.68 -9.45 -7.02
C ARG A 27 2.47 -8.18 -6.78
N VAL A 28 2.42 -7.67 -5.55
CA VAL A 28 3.18 -6.49 -5.13
C VAL A 28 4.45 -6.95 -4.41
N PRO A 29 5.65 -6.57 -4.87
CA PRO A 29 6.89 -6.95 -4.19
C PRO A 29 6.92 -6.46 -2.74
N CYS A 30 7.04 -7.40 -1.80
CA CYS A 30 7.30 -7.14 -0.39
C CYS A 30 8.80 -7.23 -0.13
N LEU A 31 9.46 -6.06 -0.13
CA LEU A 31 10.92 -5.95 -0.20
C LEU A 31 11.52 -5.65 1.18
N PRO A 32 12.75 -6.13 1.47
CA PRO A 32 13.44 -5.84 2.71
C PRO A 32 13.67 -4.33 2.92
N MET A 33 13.48 -3.89 4.16
CA MET A 33 13.78 -2.54 4.65
C MET A 33 14.97 -2.58 5.62
N ALA A 34 15.54 -1.41 5.95
CA ALA A 34 16.63 -1.28 6.91
C ALA A 34 16.29 -1.79 8.33
N VAL A 35 15.01 -1.76 8.71
CA VAL A 35 14.51 -2.11 10.06
C VAL A 35 14.16 -3.60 10.24
N ASP A 36 14.92 -4.50 9.59
CA ASP A 36 14.76 -5.96 9.65
C ASP A 36 13.31 -6.47 9.44
N CYS A 37 12.59 -5.82 8.52
CA CYS A 37 11.26 -6.21 8.08
C CYS A 37 11.18 -6.17 6.55
N ASN A 38 10.14 -6.78 5.98
CA ASN A 38 9.77 -6.51 4.59
C ASN A 38 8.55 -5.62 4.52
N PHE A 39 8.45 -4.84 3.45
CA PHE A 39 7.44 -3.81 3.30
C PHE A 39 6.86 -3.78 1.88
N ALA A 40 5.53 -3.67 1.79
CA ALA A 40 4.81 -3.43 0.54
C ALA A 40 3.67 -2.43 0.78
N VAL A 41 3.59 -1.37 -0.04
CA VAL A 41 2.39 -0.53 -0.14
C VAL A 41 1.43 -1.20 -1.12
N LEU A 42 0.21 -1.49 -0.66
CA LEU A 42 -0.82 -2.14 -1.46
C LEU A 42 -1.79 -1.15 -2.07
N TYR A 43 -2.07 -0.05 -1.37
CA TYR A 43 -2.93 1.01 -1.87
C TYR A 43 -2.65 2.30 -1.10
N GLU A 44 -2.91 3.43 -1.74
CA GLU A 44 -2.84 4.73 -1.10
C GLU A 44 -3.88 5.67 -1.69
N THR A 45 -4.44 6.55 -0.88
CA THR A 45 -5.19 7.72 -1.35
C THR A 45 -4.46 8.97 -0.92
N HIS A 46 -4.40 9.99 -1.76
CA HIS A 46 -3.68 11.24 -1.43
C HIS A 46 -4.61 12.31 -0.81
N GLU A 47 -5.90 12.04 -0.78
CA GLU A 47 -6.94 12.90 -0.21
C GLU A 47 -8.06 12.08 0.45
N PHE A 48 -8.89 12.78 1.23
CA PHE A 48 -10.10 12.26 1.85
C PHE A 48 -11.18 13.37 1.88
N PRO A 49 -12.39 13.13 1.32
CA PRO A 49 -12.79 11.92 0.60
C PRO A 49 -12.01 11.75 -0.71
N VAL A 50 -11.82 10.49 -1.14
CA VAL A 50 -11.15 10.16 -2.41
C VAL A 50 -12.16 10.05 -3.55
N SER A 51 -11.78 10.45 -4.75
CA SER A 51 -12.53 10.10 -5.97
C SER A 51 -12.23 8.66 -6.42
N ASN A 52 -13.26 7.95 -6.84
CA ASN A 52 -13.14 6.63 -7.50
C ASN A 52 -13.30 6.73 -9.03
N ASP A 53 -13.28 7.96 -9.57
CA ASP A 53 -13.40 8.21 -11.00
C ASP A 53 -12.04 8.09 -11.68
N GLY A 54 -11.98 7.30 -12.75
CA GLY A 54 -10.73 6.99 -13.44
C GLY A 54 -9.83 6.03 -12.65
N TRP A 55 -8.77 5.57 -13.31
CA TRP A 55 -7.79 4.66 -12.70
C TRP A 55 -6.38 5.14 -13.01
N GLU A 56 -5.68 5.55 -11.96
CA GLU A 56 -4.23 5.67 -11.93
C GLU A 56 -3.74 4.88 -10.74
N ASP A 57 -2.77 3.97 -10.95
CA ASP A 57 -2.32 3.10 -9.88
C ASP A 57 -1.55 3.89 -8.80
N PRO A 58 -2.10 4.05 -7.58
CA PRO A 58 -1.51 4.94 -6.59
C PRO A 58 -0.17 4.43 -6.06
N ILE A 59 0.12 3.13 -6.19
CA ILE A 59 1.40 2.58 -5.67
C ILE A 59 2.59 2.91 -6.58
N LEU A 60 2.34 3.46 -7.77
CA LEU A 60 3.39 3.96 -8.67
C LEU A 60 3.87 5.36 -8.28
N LYS A 61 3.00 6.17 -7.65
CA LYS A 61 3.29 7.50 -7.12
C LYS A 61 3.27 7.47 -5.59
N LYS A 62 4.20 6.71 -5.00
CA LYS A 62 4.26 6.52 -3.54
C LYS A 62 4.46 7.85 -2.83
N THR A 63 3.68 8.12 -1.79
CA THR A 63 3.98 9.23 -0.89
C THR A 63 5.29 8.94 -0.14
N GLU A 64 6.15 9.96 -0.02
CA GLU A 64 7.46 9.80 0.64
C GLU A 64 7.33 9.62 2.16
N SER A 65 6.20 10.04 2.74
CA SER A 65 5.92 9.94 4.17
C SER A 65 5.16 8.67 4.53
N LEU A 66 5.58 8.01 5.62
CA LEU A 66 4.81 6.91 6.25
C LEU A 66 3.49 7.38 6.88
N ALA A 67 3.41 8.68 7.17
CA ALA A 67 2.21 9.36 7.63
C ALA A 67 1.60 10.09 6.44
N ASN A 68 0.51 9.55 5.92
CA ASN A 68 -0.32 10.26 4.99
C ASN A 68 -1.33 11.07 5.81
N HIS A 69 -1.16 12.40 5.81
CA HIS A 69 -1.97 13.31 6.62
C HIS A 69 -3.31 13.65 5.98
N THR A 70 -3.48 13.35 4.69
CA THR A 70 -4.63 13.79 3.88
C THR A 70 -5.44 12.63 3.32
N GLY A 71 -4.96 11.39 3.42
CA GLY A 71 -5.63 10.19 2.91
C GLY A 71 -5.26 8.94 3.71
N ILE A 72 -5.29 7.79 3.04
CA ILE A 72 -5.03 6.48 3.66
C ILE A 72 -3.87 5.75 3.00
N VAL A 73 -3.16 4.92 3.76
CA VAL A 73 -2.13 4.00 3.22
C VAL A 73 -2.44 2.59 3.72
N LEU A 74 -2.70 1.68 2.79
CA LEU A 74 -2.79 0.25 3.06
C LEU A 74 -1.46 -0.41 2.73
N ARG A 75 -0.90 -1.13 3.71
CA ARG A 75 0.43 -1.76 3.58
C ARG A 75 0.49 -3.12 4.26
N CYS A 76 1.38 -3.95 3.74
CA CYS A 76 1.78 -5.23 4.33
C CYS A 76 3.20 -5.07 4.91
N VAL A 77 3.38 -5.53 6.14
CA VAL A 77 4.68 -5.51 6.81
C VAL A 77 4.95 -6.89 7.40
N ASP A 78 6.03 -7.51 6.96
CA ASP A 78 6.46 -8.82 7.45
C ASP A 78 7.55 -8.63 8.49
N PHE A 79 7.26 -9.03 9.73
CA PHE A 79 8.23 -9.05 10.82
C PHE A 79 8.88 -10.42 10.94
N LYS A 80 10.20 -10.45 11.08
CA LYS A 80 10.89 -11.67 11.50
C LYS A 80 10.52 -12.03 12.94
N PRO A 81 10.66 -13.30 13.34
CA PRO A 81 10.57 -13.68 14.74
C PRO A 81 11.50 -12.83 15.61
N ASN A 82 10.99 -12.38 16.76
CA ASN A 82 11.70 -11.54 17.73
C ASN A 82 12.09 -10.12 17.23
N THR A 83 11.50 -9.63 16.14
CA THR A 83 11.64 -8.22 15.69
C THR A 83 10.70 -7.29 16.45
N LYS A 84 11.12 -6.05 16.67
CA LYS A 84 10.33 -4.98 17.31
C LYS A 84 10.33 -3.76 16.40
N THR A 85 9.21 -3.07 16.30
CA THR A 85 9.17 -1.74 15.69
C THR A 85 9.68 -0.70 16.68
N GLU A 86 10.32 0.35 16.18
CA GLU A 86 10.63 1.51 17.00
C GLU A 86 9.34 2.18 17.51
N LEU A 87 9.32 2.53 18.79
CA LEU A 87 8.27 3.37 19.36
C LEU A 87 8.51 4.80 18.86
N THR A 88 7.73 5.23 17.88
CA THR A 88 7.67 6.66 17.54
C THR A 88 6.84 7.37 18.62
N PRO A 89 7.38 8.37 19.36
CA PRO A 89 6.59 9.12 20.32
C PRO A 89 5.43 9.80 19.58
N LEU A 90 4.20 9.57 20.03
CA LEU A 90 3.06 10.36 19.59
C LEU A 90 3.31 11.80 20.04
N ARG A 91 3.64 12.68 19.09
CA ARG A 91 3.68 14.12 19.34
C ARG A 91 2.23 14.59 19.40
N TYR A 92 1.72 14.73 20.61
CA TYR A 92 0.47 15.44 20.90
C TYR A 92 0.75 16.95 21.01
#